data_AF-A0A8J2XPL8-F1
#
_entry.id   AF-A0A8J2XPL8-F1
#
_cell.length_a   1.000
_cell.length_b   1.000
_cell.length_c   1.000
_cell.angle_alpha   90.00
_cell.angle_beta   90.00
_cell.angle_gamma   90.00
#
_symmetry.space_group_name_H-M   'P 1'
#
loop_
_entity.id
_entity.type
_entity.pdbx_description
1 polymer ?
#
loop_
_entity_poly.entity_id
_entity_poly.type
_entity_poly.pdbx_seq_one_letter_code
_entity_poly.pdbx_strand_id
1 'polypeptide(L)'
;MANIKQLEMIVKLREEAETKAAQLMEQAHQAFADQEQQLNTLRRYRNDYLQKLTQQGGEGLSGQSFTQYQQFVMRLDEALGRAEQSTNIARQVYQQRRQGWLDARAEKRAIEVLIEREQAQQVALQNRREQHQLDEFASRSFIRRSSH
;
A
#
# COMPACT_ATOMS: atom_id res chain seq x y z
N MET A 1 -31.53 2.06 -12.03
CA MET A 1 -30.77 2.11 -10.77
C MET A 1 -29.99 0.81 -10.67
N ALA A 2 -28.67 0.87 -10.47
CA ALA A 2 -27.87 -0.34 -10.32
C ALA A 2 -28.38 -1.14 -9.11
N ASN A 3 -28.51 -2.46 -9.25
CA ASN A 3 -29.02 -3.28 -8.16
C ASN A 3 -27.98 -3.33 -7.03
N ILE A 4 -28.36 -3.01 -5.79
CA ILE A 4 -27.44 -3.03 -4.62
C ILE A 4 -26.70 -4.36 -4.52
N LYS A 5 -27.36 -5.50 -4.81
CA LYS A 5 -26.72 -6.83 -4.83
C LYS A 5 -25.60 -6.94 -5.88
N GLN A 6 -25.75 -6.28 -7.04
CA GLN A 6 -24.71 -6.23 -8.05
C GLN A 6 -23.53 -5.39 -7.58
N LEU A 7 -23.79 -4.25 -6.93
CA LEU A 7 -22.73 -3.40 -6.36
C LEU A 7 -21.97 -4.14 -5.25
N GLU A 8 -22.66 -4.85 -4.37
CA GLU A 8 -22.05 -5.70 -3.32
C GLU A 8 -21.16 -6.79 -3.91
N MET A 9 -21.59 -7.42 -5.02
CA MET A 9 -20.75 -8.39 -5.73
C MET A 9 -19.50 -7.73 -6.31
N ILE A 10 -19.61 -6.53 -6.86
CA ILE A 10 -18.45 -5.78 -7.37
C ILE A 10 -17.51 -5.43 -6.21
N VAL A 11 -18.01 -4.99 -5.05
CA VAL A 11 -17.16 -4.72 -3.87
C VAL A 11 -16.34 -5.94 -3.47
N LYS A 12 -16.93 -7.13 -3.44
CA LYS A 12 -16.20 -8.38 -3.13
C LYS A 12 -15.06 -8.62 -4.12
N LEU A 13 -15.33 -8.45 -5.43
CA LEU A 13 -14.28 -8.57 -6.46
C LEU A 13 -13.17 -7.52 -6.28
N ARG A 14 -13.52 -6.30 -5.88
CA ARG A 14 -12.55 -5.23 -5.60
C ARG A 14 -11.76 -5.48 -4.33
N GLU A 15 -12.35 -6.08 -3.32
CA GLU A 15 -11.68 -6.49 -2.10
C GLU A 15 -10.64 -7.60 -2.35
N GLU A 16 -10.97 -8.58 -3.19
CA GLU A 16 -10.00 -9.59 -3.63
C GLU A 16 -8.83 -8.95 -4.40
N ALA A 17 -9.13 -7.99 -5.29
CA ALA A 17 -8.12 -7.25 -6.04
C ALA A 17 -7.23 -6.39 -5.12
N GLU A 18 -7.81 -5.68 -4.15
CA GLU A 18 -7.08 -4.90 -3.14
C GLU A 18 -6.17 -5.80 -2.32
N THR A 19 -6.67 -6.95 -1.85
CA THR A 19 -5.90 -7.92 -1.06
C THR A 19 -4.71 -8.45 -1.86
N LYS A 20 -4.92 -8.79 -3.13
CA LYS A 20 -3.83 -9.22 -4.02
C LYS A 20 -2.81 -8.10 -4.26
N ALA A 21 -3.26 -6.86 -4.45
CA ALA A 21 -2.37 -5.72 -4.60
C ALA A 21 -1.54 -5.47 -3.33
N ALA A 22 -2.16 -5.61 -2.15
CA ALA A 22 -1.48 -5.49 -0.86
C ALA A 22 -0.40 -6.57 -0.67
N GLN A 23 -0.69 -7.82 -1.05
CA GLN A 23 0.30 -8.90 -1.00
C GLN A 23 1.50 -8.64 -1.91
N LEU A 24 1.26 -8.16 -3.14
CA LEU A 24 2.34 -7.81 -4.06
C LEU A 24 3.16 -6.61 -3.57
N MET A 25 2.51 -5.63 -2.94
CA MET A 25 3.18 -4.50 -2.30
C MET A 25 4.07 -4.96 -1.15
N GLU A 26 3.58 -5.87 -0.30
CA GLU A 26 4.35 -6.39 0.84
C GLU A 26 5.57 -7.18 0.38
N GLN A 27 5.44 -8.02 -0.63
CA GLN A 27 6.57 -8.74 -1.24
C GLN A 27 7.63 -7.77 -1.79
N ALA A 28 7.20 -6.70 -2.47
CA ALA A 28 8.10 -5.67 -2.99
C ALA A 28 8.76 -4.87 -1.87
N HIS A 29 8.04 -4.62 -0.77
CA HIS A 29 8.56 -3.94 0.41
C HIS A 29 9.67 -4.76 1.08
N GLN A 30 9.46 -6.05 1.28
CA GLN A 30 10.46 -6.97 1.84
C GLN A 30 11.71 -7.02 0.96
N ALA A 31 11.54 -7.19 -0.35
CA ALA A 31 12.65 -7.17 -1.30
C ALA A 31 13.45 -5.85 -1.25
N PHE A 32 12.76 -4.70 -1.14
CA PHE A 32 13.42 -3.41 -0.97
C PHE A 32 14.20 -3.32 0.35
N ALA A 33 13.60 -3.74 1.46
CA ALA A 33 14.24 -3.75 2.78
C ALA A 33 15.51 -4.62 2.81
N ASP A 34 15.46 -5.79 2.18
CA ASP A 34 16.61 -6.70 2.09
C ASP A 34 17.77 -6.07 1.30
N GLN A 35 17.47 -5.43 0.17
CA GLN A 35 18.48 -4.72 -0.64
C GLN A 35 19.08 -3.54 0.14
N GLU A 36 18.25 -2.78 0.84
CA GLU A 36 18.72 -1.65 1.67
C GLU A 36 19.60 -2.14 2.83
N GLN A 37 19.27 -3.26 3.47
CA GLN A 37 20.10 -3.88 4.49
C GLN A 37 21.46 -4.33 3.93
N GLN A 38 21.47 -4.96 2.75
CA GLN A 38 22.71 -5.38 2.09
C GLN A 38 23.60 -4.19 1.75
N LEU A 39 23.02 -3.12 1.19
CA LEU A 39 23.73 -1.88 0.90
C LEU A 39 24.35 -1.26 2.15
N ASN A 40 23.57 -1.16 3.24
CA ASN A 40 24.05 -0.62 4.50
C ASN A 40 25.18 -1.47 5.11
N THR A 41 25.10 -2.79 4.96
CA THR A 41 26.14 -3.72 5.39
C THR A 41 27.45 -3.47 4.61
N LEU A 42 27.37 -3.34 3.29
CA LEU A 42 28.54 -3.03 2.45
C LEU A 42 29.16 -1.67 2.78
N ARG A 43 28.33 -0.65 3.03
CA ARG A 43 28.79 0.69 3.41
C ARG A 43 29.52 0.67 4.75
N ARG A 44 28.98 -0.05 5.74
CA ARG A 44 29.64 -0.22 7.05
C ARG A 44 30.97 -0.94 6.89
N TYR A 45 30.97 -2.05 6.17
CA TYR A 45 32.18 -2.83 5.92
C TYR A 45 33.28 -2.00 5.24
N ARG A 46 32.92 -1.16 4.26
CA ARG A 46 33.85 -0.20 3.64
C ARG A 46 34.45 0.75 4.66
N ASN A 47 33.62 1.39 5.48
CA ASN A 47 34.10 2.36 6.47
C ASN A 47 35.05 1.70 7.47
N ASP A 48 34.69 0.52 7.99
CA ASP A 48 35.53 -0.25 8.91
C ASP A 48 36.87 -0.63 8.26
N TYR A 49 36.85 -0.99 6.97
CA TYR A 49 38.04 -1.34 6.22
C TYR A 49 38.98 -0.14 6.01
N LEU A 50 38.44 1.02 5.62
CA LEU A 50 39.20 2.28 5.47
C LEU A 50 39.82 2.75 6.80
N GLN A 51 39.07 2.60 7.90
CA GLN A 51 39.55 2.96 9.24
C GLN A 51 40.71 2.07 9.67
N LYS A 52 40.61 0.75 9.47
CA LYS A 52 41.71 -0.20 9.74
C LYS A 52 42.95 0.13 8.94
N LEU A 53 42.82 0.49 7.66
CA LEU A 53 43.97 0.90 6.87
C LEU A 53 44.62 2.16 7.43
N THR A 54 43.82 3.17 7.79
CA THR A 54 44.36 4.44 8.33
C THR A 54 45.19 4.20 9.58
N GLN A 55 44.76 3.27 10.44
CA GLN A 55 45.51 2.85 11.63
C GLN A 55 46.83 2.15 11.26
N GLN A 56 46.79 1.18 10.34
CA GLN A 56 47.98 0.43 9.90
C GLN A 56 48.98 1.28 9.10
N GLY A 57 48.49 2.29 8.37
CA GLY A 57 49.35 3.21 7.61
C GLY A 57 50.19 4.13 8.48
N GLY A 58 49.76 4.40 9.72
CA GLY A 58 50.55 5.12 10.71
C GLY A 58 51.78 4.33 11.21
N GLU A 59 51.79 3.01 11.05
CA GLU A 59 52.87 2.11 11.47
C GLU A 59 53.84 1.75 10.33
N GLY A 60 53.58 2.22 9.09
CA GLY A 60 54.39 1.96 7.90
C GLY A 60 53.89 0.76 7.09
N LEU A 61 53.16 1.02 6.00
CA LEU A 61 52.68 -0.01 5.07
C LEU A 61 53.72 -0.31 3.97
N SER A 62 53.91 -1.60 3.66
CA SER A 62 54.69 -2.01 2.47
C SER A 62 53.98 -1.60 1.17
N GLY A 63 54.73 -1.24 0.12
CA GLY A 63 54.16 -0.85 -1.18
C GLY A 63 53.30 -1.93 -1.85
N GLN A 64 53.55 -3.21 -1.55
CA GLN A 64 52.73 -4.33 -2.01
C GLN A 64 51.38 -4.38 -1.29
N SER A 65 51.36 -4.14 0.03
CA SER A 65 50.13 -4.06 0.83
C SER A 65 49.24 -2.90 0.40
N PHE A 66 49.84 -1.77 0.01
CA PHE A 66 49.10 -0.59 -0.48
C PHE A 66 48.39 -0.85 -1.81
N THR A 67 49.05 -1.53 -2.76
CA THR A 67 48.45 -1.88 -4.05
C THR A 67 47.27 -2.84 -3.89
N GLN A 68 47.41 -3.87 -3.04
CA GLN A 68 46.32 -4.83 -2.75
C GLN A 68 45.11 -4.14 -2.12
N TYR A 69 45.36 -3.17 -1.22
CA TYR A 69 44.31 -2.34 -0.64
C TYR A 69 43.55 -1.55 -1.71
N GLN A 70 44.24 -0.83 -2.60
CA GLN A 70 43.58 -0.03 -3.64
C GLN A 70 42.70 -0.91 -4.54
N GLN A 71 43.17 -2.10 -4.90
CA GLN A 71 42.39 -3.06 -5.70
C GLN A 71 41.12 -3.53 -4.97
N PHE A 72 41.22 -3.78 -3.67
CA PHE A 72 40.06 -4.19 -2.88
C PHE A 72 39.03 -3.06 -2.74
N VAL A 73 39.47 -1.83 -2.46
CA VAL A 73 38.59 -0.66 -2.39
C VAL A 73 37.86 -0.43 -3.71
N MET A 74 38.56 -0.52 -4.85
CA MET A 74 37.93 -0.40 -6.16
C MET A 74 36.82 -1.45 -6.37
N ARG A 75 37.08 -2.72 -6.04
CA ARG A 75 36.07 -3.79 -6.14
C ARG A 75 34.88 -3.56 -5.20
N LEU A 76 35.13 -3.02 -4.01
CA LEU A 76 34.09 -2.72 -3.04
C LEU A 76 33.22 -1.54 -3.49
N ASP A 77 33.83 -0.51 -4.08
CA ASP A 77 33.13 0.63 -4.67
C ASP A 77 32.26 0.22 -5.86
N GLU A 78 32.75 -0.67 -6.72
CA GLU A 78 31.94 -1.26 -7.79
C GLU A 78 30.75 -2.07 -7.23
N ALA A 79 30.98 -2.87 -6.19
CA ALA A 79 29.92 -3.66 -5.56
C ALA A 79 28.86 -2.76 -4.90
N LEU A 80 29.29 -1.66 -4.26
CA LEU A 80 28.40 -0.64 -3.72
C LEU A 80 27.57 0.02 -4.82
N GLY A 81 28.19 0.42 -5.93
CA GLY A 81 27.46 1.00 -7.06
C GLY A 81 26.36 0.05 -7.58
N ARG A 82 26.67 -1.25 -7.71
CA ARG A 82 25.67 -2.27 -8.08
C ARG A 82 24.56 -2.42 -7.04
N ALA A 83 24.91 -2.44 -5.74
CA ALA A 83 23.94 -2.55 -4.65
C ALA A 83 23.02 -1.32 -4.56
N GLU A 84 23.56 -0.11 -4.78
CA GLU A 84 22.79 1.13 -4.84
C GLU A 84 21.80 1.11 -6.00
N GLN A 85 22.24 0.70 -7.19
CA GLN A 85 21.36 0.56 -8.34
C GLN A 85 20.24 -0.46 -8.08
N SER A 86 20.58 -1.63 -7.53
CA SER A 86 19.61 -2.68 -7.18
C SER A 86 18.58 -2.17 -6.15
N THR A 87 19.05 -1.48 -5.11
CA THR A 87 18.20 -0.89 -4.06
C THR A 87 17.25 0.16 -4.65
N ASN A 88 17.73 1.00 -5.57
CA ASN A 88 16.91 1.99 -6.25
C ASN A 88 15.83 1.35 -7.14
N ILE A 89 16.17 0.28 -7.87
CA ILE A 89 15.19 -0.48 -8.66
C ILE A 89 14.14 -1.09 -7.74
N ALA A 90 14.55 -1.75 -6.65
CA ALA A 90 13.63 -2.35 -5.69
C ALA A 90 12.70 -1.30 -5.06
N ARG A 91 13.23 -0.11 -4.73
CA ARG A 91 12.45 1.03 -4.24
C ARG A 91 11.39 1.47 -5.25
N GLN A 92 11.75 1.60 -6.53
CA GLN A 92 10.81 1.99 -7.59
C GLN A 92 9.70 0.95 -7.75
N VAL A 93 10.05 -0.34 -7.73
CA VAL A 93 9.07 -1.43 -7.78
C VAL A 93 8.12 -1.36 -6.58
N TYR A 94 8.65 -1.19 -5.37
CA TYR A 94 7.82 -1.01 -4.17
C TYR A 94 6.86 0.18 -4.30
N GLN A 95 7.36 1.34 -4.75
CA GLN A 95 6.53 2.53 -4.95
C GLN A 95 5.43 2.30 -5.98
N GLN A 96 5.73 1.61 -7.09
CA GLN A 96 4.74 1.27 -8.10
C GLN A 96 3.66 0.33 -7.55
N ARG A 97 4.05 -0.72 -6.80
CA ARG A 97 3.09 -1.64 -6.19
C ARG A 97 2.23 -0.95 -5.12
N ARG A 98 2.84 -0.06 -4.33
CA ARG A 98 2.15 0.76 -3.35
C ARG A 98 1.11 1.65 -4.01
N GLN A 99 1.44 2.28 -5.14
CA GLN A 99 0.46 3.08 -5.88
C GLN A 99 -0.69 2.21 -6.38
N GLY A 100 -0.40 1.05 -6.98
CA GLY A 100 -1.46 0.13 -7.43
C GLY A 100 -2.38 -0.36 -6.31
N TRP A 101 -1.85 -0.57 -5.09
CA TRP A 101 -2.68 -0.86 -3.93
C TRP A 101 -3.56 0.32 -3.51
N LEU A 102 -3.02 1.54 -3.49
CA LEU A 102 -3.80 2.74 -3.18
C LEU A 102 -4.93 2.97 -4.19
N ASP A 103 -4.67 2.75 -5.47
CA ASP A 103 -5.68 2.88 -6.53
C ASP A 103 -6.79 1.83 -6.36
N ALA A 104 -6.43 0.55 -6.13
CA ALA A 104 -7.40 -0.51 -5.88
C ALA A 104 -8.28 -0.24 -4.65
N ARG A 105 -7.67 0.28 -3.58
CA ARG A 105 -8.37 0.68 -2.35
C ARG A 105 -9.31 1.87 -2.60
N ALA A 106 -8.90 2.85 -3.38
CA ALA A 106 -9.73 3.99 -3.74
C ALA A 106 -10.94 3.57 -4.58
N GLU A 107 -10.75 2.67 -5.56
CA GLU A 107 -11.84 2.11 -6.37
C GLU A 107 -12.85 1.34 -5.51
N LYS A 108 -12.39 0.47 -4.60
CA LYS A 108 -13.27 -0.22 -3.64
C LYS A 108 -14.08 0.78 -2.84
N ARG A 109 -13.42 1.78 -2.24
CA ARG A 109 -14.08 2.77 -1.39
C ARG A 109 -15.12 3.59 -2.16
N ALA A 110 -14.86 3.94 -3.42
CA ALA A 110 -15.83 4.65 -4.24
C ALA A 110 -17.13 3.86 -4.42
N ILE A 111 -17.06 2.54 -4.58
CA ILE A 111 -18.23 1.67 -4.75
C ILE A 111 -18.95 1.48 -3.41
N GLU A 112 -18.23 1.32 -2.30
CA GLU A 112 -18.83 1.28 -0.96
C GLU A 112 -19.65 2.54 -0.68
N VAL A 113 -19.10 3.72 -0.97
CA VAL A 113 -19.81 4.99 -0.80
C VAL A 113 -21.06 5.06 -1.68
N LEU A 114 -21.02 4.51 -2.88
CA LEU A 114 -22.20 4.42 -3.75
C LEU A 114 -23.28 3.50 -3.13
N ILE A 115 -22.89 2.36 -2.57
CA ILE A 115 -23.82 1.44 -1.89
C ILE A 115 -24.45 2.13 -0.68
N GLU A 116 -23.65 2.76 0.18
CA GLU A 116 -24.10 3.51 1.36
C GLU A 116 -25.18 4.55 0.94
N ARG A 117 -24.93 5.28 -0.16
CA ARG A 117 -25.86 6.28 -0.70
C ARG A 117 -27.15 5.66 -1.24
N GLU A 118 -27.09 4.55 -1.97
CA GLU A 118 -28.27 3.88 -2.51
C GLU A 118 -29.13 3.27 -1.38
N GLN A 119 -28.51 2.67 -0.36
CA GLN A 119 -29.19 2.14 0.81
C GLN A 119 -29.93 3.25 1.58
N ALA A 120 -29.28 4.40 1.80
CA ALA A 120 -29.91 5.55 2.45
C ALA A 120 -31.15 6.07 1.66
N GLN A 121 -31.07 6.09 0.33
CA GLN A 121 -32.22 6.47 -0.51
C GLN A 121 -33.38 5.47 -0.40
N GLN A 122 -33.09 4.16 -0.39
CA GLN A 122 -34.12 3.13 -0.23
C GLN A 122 -34.81 3.23 1.12
N VAL A 123 -34.06 3.43 2.21
CA VAL A 123 -34.62 3.65 3.55
C VAL A 123 -35.50 4.89 3.58
N ALA A 124 -35.05 6.00 3.01
CA ALA A 124 -35.85 7.22 2.95
C ALA A 124 -37.16 7.05 2.15
N LEU A 125 -37.12 6.30 1.04
CA LEU A 125 -38.32 6.00 0.26
C LEU A 125 -39.29 5.09 1.02
N GLN A 126 -38.76 4.07 1.71
CA GLN A 126 -39.55 3.15 2.54
C GLN A 126 -40.26 3.90 3.67
N ASN A 127 -39.53 4.75 4.41
CA ASN A 127 -40.10 5.56 5.48
C ASN A 127 -41.21 6.49 4.99
N ARG A 128 -41.05 7.11 3.81
CA ARG A 128 -42.09 7.95 3.19
C ARG A 128 -43.35 7.14 2.83
N ARG A 129 -43.19 5.92 2.32
CA ARG A 129 -44.31 5.03 2.00
C ARG A 129 -45.05 4.58 3.26
N GLU A 130 -44.33 4.22 4.31
CA GLU A 130 -44.90 3.82 5.60
C GLU A 130 -45.66 4.97 6.25
N GLN A 131 -45.08 6.18 6.26
CA GLN A 131 -45.76 7.38 6.76
C GLN A 131 -47.08 7.64 6.02
N HIS A 132 -47.06 7.59 4.68
CA HIS A 132 -48.27 7.79 3.87
C HIS A 132 -49.36 6.75 4.17
N GLN A 133 -48.98 5.48 4.34
CA GLN A 133 -49.93 4.40 4.70
C GLN A 133 -50.54 4.60 6.09
N LEU A 134 -49.73 5.04 7.07
CA LEU A 134 -50.19 5.36 8.41
C LEU A 134 -51.17 6.54 8.40
N ASP A 135 -50.88 7.59 7.63
CA ASP A 135 -51.73 8.77 7.49
C ASP A 135 -53.08 8.42 6.83
N GLU A 136 -53.07 7.59 5.78
CA GLU A 136 -54.31 7.08 5.16
C GLU A 136 -55.15 6.26 6.14
N PHE A 137 -54.52 5.38 6.91
CA PHE A 137 -55.21 4.56 7.90
C PHE A 137 -55.82 5.40 9.03
N ALA A 138 -55.07 6.40 9.51
CA ALA A 138 -55.54 7.34 10.53
C ALA A 138 -56.73 8.16 10.03
N SER A 139 -56.65 8.69 8.80
CA SER A 139 -57.72 9.45 8.15
C SER A 139 -59.00 8.63 7.97
N ARG A 140 -58.89 7.40 7.44
CA ARG A 140 -60.05 6.48 7.30
C ARG A 140 -60.67 6.13 8.66
N SER A 141 -59.85 5.88 9.67
CA SER A 141 -60.31 5.57 11.03
C SER A 141 -60.98 6.76 11.71
N PHE A 142 -60.53 7.98 11.43
CA PHE A 142 -61.17 9.22 11.89
C PHE A 142 -62.55 9.39 11.24
N ILE A 143 -62.63 9.30 9.91
CA ILE A 143 -63.90 9.42 9.15
C ILE A 143 -64.95 8.43 9.68
N ARG A 144 -64.56 7.16 9.90
CA ARG A 144 -65.47 6.12 10.41
C ARG A 144 -66.00 6.40 11.82
N ARG A 145 -65.23 7.10 12.65
CA ARG A 145 -65.63 7.49 14.02
C ARG A 145 -66.49 8.74 14.04
N SER A 146 -66.31 9.67 13.09
CA SER A 146 -67.12 10.88 12.97
C SER A 146 -68.47 10.67 12.26
N SER A 147 -68.67 9.53 11.60
CA SER A 147 -69.91 9.18 10.90
C SER A 147 -70.91 8.36 11.74
N HIS A 148 -70.64 8.20 13.04
CA HIS A 148 -71.53 7.60 14.04
C HIS A 148 -71.86 8.64 15.10
#